data_AF-A0A356QIC8-F1
#
_entry.id   AF-A0A356QIC8-F1
#
_cell.length_a   1.000
_cell.length_b   1.000
_cell.length_c   1.000
_cell.angle_alpha   90.00
_cell.angle_beta   90.00
_cell.angle_gamma   90.00
#
_symmetry.space_group_name_H-M   'P 1'
#
loop_
_entity.id
_entity.type
_entity.pdbx_description
1 polymer ?
#
loop_
_entity_poly.entity_id
_entity_poly.type
_entity_poly.pdbx_seq_one_letter_code
_entity_poly.pdbx_strand_id
1 'polypeptide(L)'
;MALFVNHLTHIDVSLWCPTKGLVGCSWQVDAQLEGELGEDGMLFDFGEVKPWIKRTLDSGLDHTLLVPTQAPGVEVSECDEGLCIRTTTPYVMEVRGPTEAFTLLPWASITLERVTQHLSAQLTEQRPANVERVTLTLSDELINGAAYGYSHGLKRHSGNCQRIAHGHRSRLHIFQEQQRQPQL
;
A
#
# COMPACT_ATOMS: atom_id res chain seq x y z
N MET A 1 17.91 20.65 -8.08
CA MET A 1 18.39 19.35 -8.63
C MET A 1 17.30 18.31 -8.44
N ALA A 2 17.20 17.30 -9.31
CA ALA A 2 16.25 16.19 -9.15
C ALA A 2 16.97 14.84 -9.11
N LEU A 3 16.53 13.99 -8.19
CA LEU A 3 16.99 12.62 -7.99
C LEU A 3 15.84 11.66 -8.28
N PHE A 4 16.03 10.74 -9.22
CA PHE A 4 15.04 9.74 -9.58
C PHE A 4 15.45 8.36 -9.06
N VAL A 5 14.54 7.69 -8.38
CA VAL A 5 14.72 6.33 -7.89
C VAL A 5 13.59 5.46 -8.40
N ASN A 6 13.87 4.77 -9.50
CA ASN A 6 12.94 3.81 -10.10
C ASN A 6 13.07 2.44 -9.42
N HIS A 7 11.99 1.68 -9.42
CA HIS A 7 11.86 0.37 -8.78
C HIS A 7 12.32 0.41 -7.32
N LEU A 8 11.84 1.39 -6.56
CA LEU A 8 12.31 1.64 -5.19
C LEU A 8 11.88 0.51 -4.24
N THR A 9 10.59 0.21 -4.21
CA THR A 9 10.00 -0.87 -3.39
C THR A 9 8.59 -1.21 -3.87
N HIS A 10 7.93 -2.12 -3.16
CA HIS A 10 6.51 -2.41 -3.33
C HIS A 10 5.74 -2.06 -2.06
N ILE A 11 4.46 -1.76 -2.24
CA ILE A 11 3.48 -1.66 -1.17
C ILE A 11 2.43 -2.74 -1.40
N ASP A 12 2.21 -3.57 -0.39
CA ASP A 12 1.22 -4.64 -0.38
C ASP A 12 0.08 -4.28 0.59
N VAL A 13 -1.16 -4.19 0.10
CA VAL A 13 -2.31 -3.80 0.93
C VAL A 13 -3.55 -4.59 0.59
N SER A 14 -4.43 -4.75 1.57
CA SER A 14 -5.85 -4.93 1.25
C SER A 14 -6.52 -3.57 1.24
N LEU A 15 -7.50 -3.41 0.36
CA LEU A 15 -8.28 -2.20 0.21
C LEU A 15 -9.76 -2.54 0.25
N TRP A 16 -10.52 -1.84 1.09
CA TRP A 16 -11.98 -1.91 1.00
C TRP A 16 -12.50 -0.96 -0.07
N CYS A 17 -13.18 -1.52 -1.06
CA CYS A 17 -13.86 -0.77 -2.12
C CYS A 17 -15.38 -0.99 -2.00
N PRO A 18 -16.21 0.05 -1.81
CA PRO A 18 -17.67 -0.11 -1.66
C PRO A 18 -18.38 -0.82 -2.83
N THR A 19 -17.76 -0.86 -4.00
CA THR A 19 -18.31 -1.53 -5.19
C THR A 19 -17.70 -2.89 -5.48
N LYS A 20 -16.45 -3.15 -5.04
CA LYS A 20 -15.70 -4.39 -5.35
C LYS A 20 -15.46 -5.28 -4.11
N GLY A 21 -15.66 -4.75 -2.92
CA GLY A 21 -15.38 -5.39 -1.64
C GLY A 21 -13.90 -5.31 -1.30
N LEU A 22 -13.42 -6.33 -0.59
CA LEU A 22 -12.02 -6.49 -0.27
C LEU A 22 -11.20 -6.80 -1.53
N VAL A 23 -10.20 -5.98 -1.82
CA VAL A 23 -9.30 -6.12 -2.96
C VAL A 23 -7.86 -6.18 -2.44
N GLY A 24 -7.13 -7.24 -2.80
CA GLY A 24 -5.68 -7.31 -2.59
C GLY A 24 -4.93 -6.57 -3.69
N CYS A 25 -4.00 -5.71 -3.31
CA CYS A 25 -3.23 -4.85 -4.21
C CYS A 25 -1.74 -5.00 -3.91
N SER A 26 -0.92 -4.96 -4.96
CA SER A 26 0.53 -4.81 -4.88
C SER A 26 0.92 -3.67 -5.82
N TRP A 27 1.51 -2.60 -5.26
CA TRP A 27 1.86 -1.40 -6.00
C TRP A 27 3.37 -1.25 -6.08
N GLN A 28 3.88 -1.03 -7.29
CA GLN A 28 5.25 -0.58 -7.53
C GLN A 28 5.38 0.88 -7.10
N VAL A 29 6.43 1.20 -6.36
CA VAL A 29 6.76 2.57 -5.95
C VAL A 29 8.03 3.04 -6.64
N ASP A 30 7.93 4.19 -7.28
CA ASP A 30 9.05 5.02 -7.73
C ASP A 30 9.05 6.34 -6.97
N ALA A 31 10.21 6.99 -6.88
CA ALA A 31 10.34 8.27 -6.19
C ALA A 31 11.17 9.29 -6.99
N GLN A 32 10.75 10.54 -6.89
CA GLN A 32 11.49 11.71 -7.33
C GLN A 32 11.69 12.65 -6.14
N LEU A 33 12.94 12.97 -5.83
CA LEU A 33 13.31 13.93 -4.79
C LEU A 33 13.87 15.18 -5.48
N GLU A 34 13.48 16.34 -4.99
CA GLU A 34 13.94 17.63 -5.49
C GLU A 34 14.47 18.49 -4.36
N GLY A 35 15.52 19.24 -4.62
CA GLY A 35 16.10 20.21 -3.68
C GLY A 35 17.49 20.67 -4.12
N GLU A 36 18.31 21.03 -3.15
CA GLU A 36 19.65 21.59 -3.34
C GLU A 36 20.76 20.57 -3.05
N LEU A 37 21.91 20.73 -3.70
CA LEU A 37 23.07 19.88 -3.39
C LEU A 37 23.68 20.34 -2.06
N GLY A 38 24.04 19.36 -1.22
CA GLY A 38 24.85 19.60 -0.02
C GLY A 38 26.31 19.91 -0.35
N GLU A 39 27.11 20.16 0.69
CA GLU A 39 28.55 20.44 0.58
C GLU A 39 29.36 19.28 -0.03
N ASP A 40 28.85 18.05 0.11
CA ASP A 40 29.37 16.82 -0.49
C ASP A 40 28.98 16.66 -1.98
N GLY A 41 28.22 17.61 -2.53
CA GLY A 41 27.75 17.59 -3.92
C GLY A 41 26.58 16.62 -4.15
N MET A 42 25.94 16.09 -3.10
CA MET A 42 24.79 15.21 -3.20
C MET A 42 23.52 15.88 -2.69
N LEU A 43 22.38 15.61 -3.34
CA LEU A 43 21.07 16.04 -2.84
C LEU A 43 20.71 15.27 -1.56
N PHE A 44 20.84 13.95 -1.64
CA PHE A 44 20.66 13.01 -0.54
C PHE A 44 21.46 11.75 -0.87
N ASP A 45 22.08 11.11 0.12
CA ASP A 45 22.82 9.88 -0.08
C ASP A 45 21.90 8.77 -0.63
N PHE A 46 22.24 8.25 -1.82
CA PHE A 46 21.50 7.17 -2.46
C PHE A 46 21.34 5.93 -1.58
N GLY A 47 22.34 5.63 -0.73
CA GLY A 47 22.31 4.53 0.22
C GLY A 47 21.26 4.72 1.33
N GLU A 48 20.87 5.97 1.60
CA GLU A 48 19.91 6.33 2.65
C GLU A 48 18.50 6.63 2.11
N VAL A 49 18.39 7.10 0.86
CA VAL A 49 17.10 7.42 0.20
C VAL A 49 16.14 6.22 0.24
N LYS A 50 16.60 5.05 -0.24
CA LYS A 50 15.75 3.85 -0.31
C LYS A 50 15.32 3.36 1.09
N PRO A 51 16.24 3.17 2.06
CA PRO A 51 15.85 2.80 3.42
C PRO A 51 14.92 3.81 4.11
N TRP A 52 15.12 5.11 3.90
CA TRP A 52 14.26 6.14 4.50
C TRP A 52 12.83 6.06 3.96
N ILE A 53 12.66 6.09 2.62
CA ILE A 53 11.33 5.98 2.00
C ILE A 53 10.67 4.67 2.42
N LYS A 54 11.40 3.55 2.34
CA LYS A 54 10.85 2.24 2.72
C LYS A 54 10.36 2.21 4.17
N ARG A 55 11.16 2.70 5.13
CA ARG A 55 10.72 2.76 6.53
C ARG A 55 9.46 3.59 6.73
N THR A 56 9.34 4.73 6.06
CA THR A 56 8.13 5.56 6.15
C THR A 56 6.91 4.81 5.62
N LEU A 57 7.04 4.10 4.50
CA LEU A 57 5.95 3.29 3.92
C LEU A 57 5.58 2.09 4.81
N ASP A 58 6.58 1.31 5.26
CA ASP A 58 6.42 0.14 6.13
C ASP A 58 5.80 0.50 7.49
N SER A 59 6.07 1.71 7.99
CA SER A 59 5.47 2.23 9.24
C SER A 59 4.05 2.78 9.08
N GLY A 60 3.63 2.99 7.83
CA GLY A 60 2.34 3.55 7.48
C GLY A 60 1.38 2.46 7.02
N LEU A 61 1.03 2.52 5.74
CA LEU A 61 -0.09 1.77 5.20
C LEU A 61 0.25 0.37 4.70
N ASP A 62 1.55 0.05 4.58
CA ASP A 62 2.00 -1.23 4.05
C ASP A 62 1.58 -2.41 4.95
N HIS A 63 1.13 -3.48 4.30
CA HIS A 63 0.56 -4.68 4.94
C HIS A 63 -0.65 -4.42 5.85
N THR A 64 -1.41 -3.34 5.63
CA THR A 64 -2.65 -3.06 6.36
C THR A 64 -3.90 -3.22 5.49
N LEU A 65 -5.07 -3.23 6.13
CA LEU A 65 -6.34 -2.99 5.45
C LEU A 65 -6.61 -1.48 5.38
N LEU A 66 -6.66 -0.93 4.17
CA LEU A 66 -7.05 0.45 3.91
C LEU A 66 -8.57 0.59 3.98
N VAL A 67 -9.05 1.42 4.90
CA VAL A 67 -10.48 1.62 5.19
C VAL A 67 -10.90 3.05 4.85
N PRO A 68 -11.81 3.27 3.88
CA PRO A 68 -12.35 4.59 3.57
C PRO A 68 -13.45 4.95 4.57
N THR A 69 -13.12 5.65 5.65
CA THR A 69 -14.07 5.86 6.78
C THR A 69 -15.25 6.77 6.47
N GLN A 70 -15.21 7.50 5.34
CA GLN A 70 -16.35 8.29 4.85
C GLN A 70 -17.11 7.59 3.72
N ALA A 71 -16.75 6.34 3.38
CA ALA A 71 -17.49 5.58 2.39
C ALA A 71 -18.87 5.15 2.93
N PRO A 72 -19.92 5.15 2.09
CA PRO A 72 -21.21 4.61 2.48
C PRO A 72 -21.12 3.17 2.95
N GLY A 73 -21.76 2.87 4.09
CA GLY A 73 -21.83 1.52 4.62
C GLY A 73 -20.52 1.00 5.23
N VAL A 74 -19.55 1.87 5.52
CA VAL A 74 -18.39 1.55 6.36
C VAL A 74 -18.60 2.12 7.76
N GLU A 75 -18.47 1.27 8.77
CA GLU A 75 -18.51 1.64 10.18
C GLU A 75 -17.21 1.19 10.85
N VAL A 76 -16.64 2.06 11.68
CA VAL A 76 -15.45 1.81 12.48
C VAL A 76 -15.79 2.05 13.94
N SER A 77 -15.57 1.06 14.79
CA SER A 77 -15.79 1.16 16.24
C SER A 77 -14.64 0.54 17.01
N GLU A 78 -14.47 0.94 18.27
CA GLU A 78 -13.53 0.29 19.18
C GLU A 78 -14.10 -1.07 19.68
N CYS A 79 -13.21 -2.00 20.01
CA CYS A 79 -13.51 -3.30 20.60
C CYS A 79 -12.31 -3.80 21.43
N ASP A 80 -12.46 -4.92 22.14
CA ASP A 80 -11.39 -5.46 23.00
C ASP A 80 -10.12 -5.81 22.21
N GLU A 81 -10.24 -6.20 20.94
CA GLU A 81 -9.12 -6.49 20.06
C GLU A 81 -8.42 -5.23 19.50
N GLY A 82 -9.01 -4.05 19.67
CA GLY A 82 -8.60 -2.78 19.08
C GLY A 82 -9.74 -2.12 18.30
N LEU A 83 -9.79 -2.34 16.99
CA LEU A 83 -10.82 -1.82 16.10
C LEU A 83 -11.67 -2.94 15.49
N CYS A 84 -12.94 -2.63 15.29
CA CYS A 84 -13.90 -3.41 14.52
C CYS A 84 -14.33 -2.60 13.29
N ILE A 85 -14.09 -3.16 12.11
CA ILE A 85 -14.54 -2.59 10.83
C ILE A 85 -15.72 -3.40 10.35
N ARG A 86 -16.86 -2.74 10.16
CA ARG A 86 -18.06 -3.32 9.57
C ARG A 86 -18.36 -2.67 8.24
N THR A 87 -18.84 -3.49 7.32
CA THR A 87 -19.21 -3.05 5.98
C THR A 87 -20.55 -3.63 5.57
N THR A 88 -21.27 -2.96 4.66
CA THR A 88 -22.56 -3.45 4.15
C THR A 88 -22.60 -3.62 2.63
N THR A 89 -21.74 -2.91 1.89
CA THR A 89 -21.66 -2.97 0.43
C THR A 89 -20.22 -3.14 -0.05
N PRO A 90 -19.96 -4.03 -1.03
CA PRO A 90 -20.94 -4.81 -1.79
C PRO A 90 -21.42 -6.08 -1.07
N TYR A 91 -20.85 -6.39 0.10
CA TYR A 91 -21.31 -7.46 0.98
C TYR A 91 -21.04 -7.08 2.44
N VAL A 92 -21.67 -7.82 3.35
CA VAL A 92 -21.41 -7.69 4.78
C VAL A 92 -20.07 -8.33 5.11
N MET A 93 -19.18 -7.56 5.70
CA MET A 93 -17.92 -8.03 6.27
C MET A 93 -17.74 -7.39 7.64
N GLU A 94 -17.32 -8.19 8.62
CA GLU A 94 -16.80 -7.71 9.90
C GLU A 94 -15.35 -8.21 10.04
N VAL A 95 -14.44 -7.31 10.37
CA VAL A 95 -13.05 -7.66 10.72
C VAL A 95 -12.67 -6.93 12.00
N ARG A 96 -12.05 -7.66 12.92
CA ARG A 96 -11.56 -7.14 14.20
C ARG A 96 -10.07 -7.38 14.32
N GLY A 97 -9.37 -6.43 14.93
CA GLY A 97 -7.94 -6.54 15.15
C GLY A 97 -7.35 -5.30 15.79
N PRO A 98 -6.05 -5.32 16.08
CA PRO A 98 -5.38 -4.18 16.67
C PRO A 98 -5.35 -3.00 15.69
N THR A 99 -5.30 -1.76 16.20
CA THR A 99 -5.42 -0.53 15.40
C THR A 99 -4.45 -0.46 14.21
N GLU A 100 -3.19 -0.77 14.46
CA GLU A 100 -2.10 -1.06 13.54
C GLU A 100 -2.39 -2.03 12.36
N ALA A 101 -3.45 -2.84 12.40
CA ALA A 101 -3.89 -3.66 11.26
C ALA A 101 -4.63 -2.84 10.19
N PHE A 102 -5.07 -1.64 10.54
CA PHE A 102 -5.96 -0.82 9.73
C PHE A 102 -5.35 0.55 9.46
N THR A 103 -5.39 0.97 8.20
CA THR A 103 -5.13 2.36 7.84
C THR A 103 -6.46 3.03 7.56
N LEU A 104 -6.91 3.86 8.51
CA LEU A 104 -8.15 4.61 8.39
C LEU A 104 -7.93 5.87 7.57
N LEU A 105 -8.58 5.96 6.41
CA LEU A 105 -8.44 7.08 5.48
C LEU A 105 -9.77 7.84 5.44
N PRO A 106 -9.81 9.16 5.79
CA PRO A 106 -11.03 9.95 5.90
C PRO A 106 -11.56 10.35 4.52
N TRP A 107 -11.80 9.37 3.66
CA TRP A 107 -12.14 9.51 2.25
C TRP A 107 -13.38 8.66 1.93
N ALA A 108 -14.17 9.11 0.96
CA ALA A 108 -15.32 8.35 0.45
C ALA A 108 -14.91 7.17 -0.44
N SER A 109 -13.73 7.25 -1.06
CA SER A 109 -13.14 6.20 -1.89
C SER A 109 -11.62 6.29 -1.85
N ILE A 110 -10.96 5.13 -1.89
CA ILE A 110 -9.51 5.04 -2.02
C ILE A 110 -9.18 4.77 -3.48
N THR A 111 -8.35 5.63 -4.07
CA THR A 111 -7.81 5.45 -5.43
C THR A 111 -6.29 5.54 -5.38
N LEU A 112 -5.62 4.96 -6.37
CA LEU A 112 -4.16 4.95 -6.43
C LEU A 112 -3.58 6.37 -6.46
N GLU A 113 -4.24 7.28 -7.19
CA GLU A 113 -3.84 8.69 -7.29
C GLU A 113 -3.92 9.39 -5.93
N ARG A 114 -4.99 9.14 -5.18
CA ARG A 114 -5.18 9.76 -3.86
C ARG A 114 -4.18 9.23 -2.84
N VAL A 115 -3.91 7.93 -2.86
CA VAL A 115 -2.86 7.32 -2.03
C VAL A 115 -1.49 7.89 -2.40
N THR A 116 -1.17 7.99 -3.68
CA THR A 116 0.09 8.56 -4.18
C THR A 116 0.29 9.98 -3.68
N GLN A 117 -0.73 10.84 -3.81
CA GLN A 117 -0.67 12.22 -3.33
C GLN A 117 -0.48 12.29 -1.81
N HIS A 118 -1.21 11.45 -1.06
CA HIS A 118 -1.13 11.41 0.40
C HIS A 118 0.28 11.01 0.87
N LEU A 119 0.84 9.93 0.33
CA LEU A 119 2.17 9.46 0.68
C LEU A 119 3.28 10.43 0.24
N SER A 120 3.14 11.07 -0.93
CA SER A 120 4.07 12.10 -1.39
C SER A 120 4.11 13.30 -0.44
N ALA A 121 2.94 13.74 0.02
CA ALA A 121 2.84 14.83 0.99
C ALA A 121 3.48 14.44 2.34
N GLN A 122 3.20 13.23 2.83
CA GLN A 122 3.78 12.72 4.08
C GLN A 122 5.31 12.62 4.01
N LEU A 123 5.87 12.08 2.92
CA LEU A 123 7.32 12.01 2.73
C LEU A 123 7.95 13.39 2.58
N THR A 124 7.26 14.31 1.89
CA THR A 124 7.72 15.70 1.79
C THR A 124 7.75 16.36 3.17
N GLU A 125 6.80 16.10 4.05
CA GLU A 125 6.82 16.64 5.42
C GLU A 125 7.99 16.08 6.24
N GLN A 126 8.32 14.80 6.06
CA GLN A 126 9.40 14.10 6.79
C GLN A 126 10.78 14.17 6.11
N ARG A 127 10.91 15.02 5.08
CA ARG A 127 12.08 15.06 4.22
C ARG A 127 13.35 15.52 4.96
N PRO A 128 14.55 15.07 4.52
CA PRO A 128 15.81 15.66 4.95
C PRO A 128 15.91 17.15 4.61
N ALA A 129 16.76 17.90 5.33
CA ALA A 129 16.87 19.36 5.19
C ALA A 129 17.16 19.84 3.75
N ASN A 130 17.98 19.10 3.02
CA ASN A 130 18.47 19.44 1.67
C ASN A 130 17.41 19.16 0.59
N VAL A 131 16.37 18.41 0.95
CA VAL A 131 15.26 18.04 0.07
C VAL A 131 14.14 19.05 0.31
N GLU A 132 13.54 19.55 -0.77
CA GLU A 132 12.40 20.45 -0.75
C GLU A 132 11.09 19.69 -0.98
N ARG A 133 11.13 18.67 -1.84
CA ARG A 133 9.94 17.93 -2.27
C ARG A 133 10.26 16.47 -2.56
N VAL A 134 9.32 15.59 -2.17
CA VAL A 134 9.32 14.18 -2.53
C VAL A 134 8.02 13.86 -3.25
N THR A 135 8.12 13.36 -4.48
CA THR A 135 6.99 12.90 -5.29
C THR A 135 7.11 11.41 -5.49
N LEU A 136 6.10 10.66 -5.09
CA LEU A 136 5.99 9.24 -5.43
C LEU A 136 5.23 9.06 -6.73
N THR A 137 5.54 8.00 -7.45
CA THR A 137 4.68 7.43 -8.47
C THR A 137 4.34 6.01 -8.05
N LEU A 138 3.05 5.72 -7.86
CA LEU A 138 2.58 4.36 -7.64
C LEU A 138 1.92 3.84 -8.91
N SER A 139 2.16 2.57 -9.21
CA SER A 139 1.49 1.84 -10.28
C SER A 139 1.17 0.42 -9.82
N ASP A 140 0.16 -0.22 -10.39
CA ASP A 140 -0.05 -1.66 -10.15
C ASP A 140 1.20 -2.44 -10.55
N GLU A 141 1.56 -3.45 -9.76
CA GLU A 141 2.65 -4.36 -10.12
C GLU A 141 2.42 -4.94 -11.53
N LEU A 142 3.46 -4.88 -12.36
CA LEU A 142 3.40 -5.35 -13.73
C LEU A 142 3.26 -6.88 -13.78
N ILE A 143 2.05 -7.34 -14.04
CA ILE A 143 1.73 -8.76 -14.23
C ILE A 143 1.29 -8.97 -15.68
N ASN A 144 2.12 -9.71 -16.43
CA ASN A 144 1.77 -10.13 -17.79
C ASN A 144 0.76 -11.29 -17.75
N GLY A 145 -0.43 -11.06 -18.31
CA GLY A 145 -1.50 -12.05 -18.39
C GLY A 145 -2.53 -11.95 -17.26
N ALA A 146 -3.24 -13.05 -17.00
CA ALA A 146 -4.25 -13.11 -15.95
C ALA A 146 -3.63 -12.91 -14.55
N ALA A 147 -4.37 -12.21 -13.69
CA ALA A 147 -3.97 -11.91 -12.33
C ALA A 147 -5.18 -11.87 -11.40
N TYR A 148 -4.96 -12.10 -10.11
CA TYR A 148 -5.97 -11.97 -9.07
C TYR A 148 -5.39 -11.25 -7.85
N GLY A 149 -6.24 -10.54 -7.13
CA GLY A 149 -5.93 -10.00 -5.81
C GLY A 149 -6.41 -10.96 -4.73
N TYR A 150 -5.66 -11.07 -3.64
CA TYR A 150 -6.06 -11.88 -2.48
C TYR A 150 -5.59 -11.22 -1.20
N SER A 151 -6.27 -11.54 -0.10
CA SER A 151 -5.94 -11.10 1.25
C SER A 151 -5.62 -12.30 2.13
N HIS A 152 -4.61 -12.20 2.97
CA HIS A 152 -4.21 -13.29 3.87
C HIS A 152 -3.59 -12.77 5.17
N GLY A 153 -3.12 -13.70 5.99
CA GLY A 153 -2.38 -13.46 7.23
C GLY A 153 -1.46 -14.64 7.51
N LEU A 154 -0.26 -14.37 8.02
CA LEU A 154 0.80 -15.36 8.21
C LEU A 154 0.98 -15.71 9.69
N LYS A 155 0.54 -16.90 10.07
CA LYS A 155 0.56 -17.39 11.47
C LYS A 155 1.94 -17.33 12.18
N ARG A 156 3.05 -17.40 11.44
CA ARG A 156 4.42 -17.48 12.00
C ARG A 156 5.34 -16.35 11.50
N HIS A 157 4.78 -15.21 11.11
CA HIS A 157 5.58 -14.03 10.73
C HIS A 157 5.71 -13.05 11.90
N SER A 158 6.42 -11.93 11.77
CA SER A 158 6.34 -10.77 12.67
C SER A 158 5.59 -9.61 12.01
N GLY A 159 5.14 -8.62 12.79
CA GLY A 159 4.51 -7.40 12.27
C GLY A 159 3.13 -7.60 11.65
N ASN A 160 2.72 -6.64 10.81
CA ASN A 160 1.40 -6.59 10.19
C ASN A 160 1.09 -7.83 9.32
N CYS A 161 2.12 -8.49 8.78
CA CYS A 161 1.95 -9.71 7.99
C CYS A 161 1.29 -10.86 8.77
N GLN A 162 1.33 -10.86 10.12
CA GLN A 162 0.59 -11.84 10.93
C GLN A 162 -0.92 -11.64 10.90
N ARG A 163 -1.37 -10.42 10.66
CA ARG A 163 -2.76 -10.00 10.86
C ARG A 163 -3.58 -10.34 9.63
N ILE A 164 -4.87 -10.57 9.85
CA ILE A 164 -5.80 -10.88 8.77
C ILE A 164 -6.01 -9.64 7.89
N ALA A 165 -6.10 -9.85 6.58
CA ALA A 165 -6.31 -8.82 5.56
C ALA A 165 -5.11 -7.93 5.22
N HIS A 166 -3.89 -8.47 5.18
CA HIS A 166 -2.88 -7.91 4.28
C HIS A 166 -3.12 -8.47 2.87
N GLY A 167 -2.92 -7.65 1.83
CA GLY A 167 -3.32 -8.00 0.48
C GLY A 167 -2.15 -8.02 -0.48
N HIS A 168 -2.26 -8.85 -1.52
CA HIS A 168 -1.32 -8.91 -2.62
C HIS A 168 -2.06 -9.09 -3.93
N ARG A 169 -1.33 -8.85 -5.01
CA ARG A 169 -1.69 -9.29 -6.35
C ARG A 169 -0.79 -10.45 -6.77
N SER A 170 -1.32 -11.37 -7.57
CA SER A 170 -0.53 -12.50 -8.06
C SER A 170 -0.96 -12.93 -9.44
N ARG A 171 -0.01 -13.48 -10.18
CA ARG A 171 -0.24 -14.00 -11.53
C ARG A 171 -1.00 -15.31 -11.45
N LEU A 172 -2.02 -15.46 -12.29
CA LEU A 172 -2.74 -16.70 -12.47
C LEU A 172 -2.20 -17.42 -13.71
N HIS A 173 -1.77 -18.66 -13.53
CA HIS A 173 -1.44 -19.55 -14.63
C HIS A 173 -2.24 -20.83 -14.52
N ILE A 174 -2.89 -21.21 -15.60
CA ILE A 174 -3.58 -22.49 -15.73
C ILE A 174 -2.70 -23.41 -16.58
N PHE A 175 -2.53 -24.64 -16.09
CA PHE A 175 -1.79 -25.69 -16.77
C PHE A 175 -2.72 -26.89 -16.98
N GLN A 176 -2.73 -27.41 -18.21
CA GLN A 176 -3.38 -28.67 -18.56
C GLN A 176 -2.33 -29.57 -19.19
N GLU A 177 -2.23 -30.81 -18.70
CA GLU A 177 -1.21 -31.77 -19.17
C GLU A 177 0.21 -31.17 -19.14
N GLN A 178 0.53 -30.43 -18.08
CA GLN A 178 1.81 -29.70 -17.89
C GLN A 178 2.09 -28.59 -18.90
N GLN A 179 1.15 -28.27 -19.80
CA GLN A 179 1.27 -27.17 -20.76
C GLN A 179 0.50 -25.95 -20.28
N ARG A 180 1.11 -24.77 -20.40
CA ARG A 180 0.48 -23.49 -20.03
C ARG A 180 -0.66 -23.17 -21.00
N GLN A 181 -1.84 -22.87 -20.46
CA GLN A 181 -3.05 -22.52 -21.20
C GLN A 181 -3.36 -21.04 -21.00
N PRO A 182 -2.85 -20.12 -21.84
CA PRO A 182 -3.00 -18.67 -21.62
C PRO A 182 -4.40 -18.12 -21.97
N GLN A 183 -5.24 -18.91 -22.65
CA GLN A 183 -6.62 -18.53 -23.02
C GLN A 183 -7.66 -18.98 -21.99
N LEU A 184 -7.25 -19.75 -20.98
CA LEU A 184 -8.09 -20.18 -19.86
C LEU A 184 -7.88 -19.27 -18.66
#